data_AF-A0A938RDR5-F1
#
_entry.id   AF-A0A938RDR5-F1
#
_cell.length_a   1.000
_cell.length_b   1.000
_cell.length_c   1.000
_cell.angle_alpha   90.00
_cell.angle_beta   90.00
_cell.angle_gamma   90.00
#
_symmetry.space_group_name_H-M   'P 1'
#
loop_
_entity.id
_entity.type
_entity.pdbx_description
1 polymer ?
#
loop_
_entity_poly.entity_id
_entity_poly.type
_entity_poly.pdbx_seq_one_letter_code
_entity_poly.pdbx_strand_id
1 'polypeptide(L)' 'MESTMEIVKWDRYFALYDQGELVCITVYKKGALEVSRRIEELKSLIEEAQRPPQNEETVLNKIQ' A
#
# COMPACT_ATOMS: atom_id res chain seq x y z
N MET A 1 10.71 2.53 3.82
CA MET A 1 11.08 3.09 2.51
C MET A 1 9.90 3.93 2.05
N GLU A 2 10.14 5.17 1.67
CA GLU A 2 9.09 6.09 1.20
C GLU A 2 8.52 5.51 -0.11
N SER A 3 7.23 5.18 -0.13
CA SER A 3 6.56 4.71 -1.36
C SER A 3 6.31 5.92 -2.25
N THR A 4 7.12 6.09 -3.29
CA THR A 4 6.93 7.12 -4.31
C THR A 4 6.07 6.57 -5.45
N MET A 5 4.75 6.67 -5.28
CA MET A 5 3.80 6.51 -6.38
C MET A 5 3.88 7.72 -7.31
N GLU A 6 4.03 7.49 -8.60
CA GLU A 6 4.14 8.55 -9.61
C GLU A 6 3.07 8.41 -10.68
N ILE A 7 2.37 9.51 -10.99
CA ILE A 7 1.40 9.56 -12.09
C ILE A 7 1.95 10.42 -13.22
N VAL A 8 2.22 9.80 -14.36
CA VAL A 8 2.75 10.46 -15.56
C VAL A 8 1.65 10.54 -16.64
N LYS A 9 1.46 11.72 -17.24
CA LYS A 9 0.57 11.87 -18.41
C LYS A 9 1.27 11.29 -19.64
N TRP A 10 0.63 10.33 -20.29
CA TRP A 10 1.12 9.70 -21.52
C TRP A 10 0.08 9.87 -22.62
N ASP A 11 0.25 10.92 -23.43
CA ASP A 11 -0.71 11.34 -24.47
C ASP A 11 -2.13 11.56 -23.90
N ARG A 12 -3.10 10.72 -24.28
CA ARG A 12 -4.49 10.75 -23.79
C ARG A 12 -4.73 9.92 -22.52
N TYR A 13 -3.69 9.26 -22.01
CA TYR A 13 -3.76 8.37 -20.86
C TYR A 13 -2.91 8.88 -19.70
N PHE A 14 -3.02 8.20 -18.56
CA PHE A 14 -2.25 8.43 -17.35
C PHE A 14 -1.69 7.10 -16.86
N ALA A 15 -0.37 7.00 -16.77
CA ALA A 15 0.35 5.85 -16.25
C ALA A 15 0.67 6.07 -14.76
N LEU A 16 0.38 5.08 -13.92
CA LEU A 16 0.79 5.02 -12.52
C LEU A 16 1.98 4.09 -12.39
N TYR A 17 3.03 4.56 -11.71
CA TYR A 17 4.22 3.80 -11.38
C TYR A 17 4.38 3.66 -9.87
N ASP A 18 4.89 2.51 -9.40
CA ASP A 18 5.36 2.29 -8.02
C ASP A 18 6.84 1.90 -8.10
N GLN A 19 7.74 2.68 -7.49
CA GLN A 19 9.18 2.42 -7.51
C GLN A 19 9.78 2.26 -8.93
N GLY A 20 9.24 2.98 -9.90
CA GLY A 20 9.67 2.92 -11.31
C GLY A 20 9.02 1.80 -12.13
N GLU A 21 8.24 0.92 -11.51
CA GLU A 21 7.52 -0.17 -12.19
C GLU A 21 6.11 0.27 -12.58
N LEU A 22 5.68 -0.06 -13.80
CA LEU A 22 4.34 0.28 -14.29
C LEU A 22 3.27 -0.54 -13.56
N VAL A 23 2.35 0.14 -12.88
CA VAL A 23 1.23 -0.48 -12.17
C VAL A 23 -0.01 -0.54 -13.05
N CYS A 24 -0.42 0.59 -13.62
CA CYS A 24 -1.61 0.66 -14.47
C CYS A 24 -1.58 1.85 -15.43
N ILE A 25 -2.44 1.77 -16.46
CA ILE A 25 -2.75 2.88 -17.37
C ILE A 25 -4.24 3.16 -17.29
N THR A 26 -4.60 4.43 -17.18
CA THR A 26 -5.99 4.88 -17.07
C THR A 26 -6.28 5.98 -18.08
N VAL A 27 -7.54 6.09 -18.50
CA VAL A 27 -7.99 7.17 -19.41
C VAL A 27 -8.07 8.52 -18.69
N TYR A 28 -8.37 8.52 -17.39
CA TYR A 28 -8.54 9.72 -16.59
C TYR A 28 -7.59 9.72 -15.40
N LYS A 29 -6.95 10.87 -15.11
CA LYS A 29 -6.07 11.05 -13.94
C LYS A 29 -6.70 10.60 -12.62
N LYS A 30 -8.02 10.80 -12.47
CA LYS A 30 -8.77 10.36 -11.28
C LYS A 30 -8.73 8.84 -11.09
N GLY A 31 -8.69 8.06 -12.17
CA GLY A 31 -8.55 6.61 -12.09
C GLY A 31 -7.20 6.20 -11.50
N ALA A 32 -6.11 6.80 -11.99
CA ALA A 32 -4.77 6.55 -11.44
C ALA A 32 -4.66 6.95 -9.95
N LEU A 33 -5.27 8.07 -9.55
CA LEU A 33 -5.32 8.51 -8.15
C LEU A 33 -6.09 7.52 -7.25
N GLU A 34 -7.23 7.02 -7.72
CA GLU A 34 -8.02 6.04 -6.97
C GLU A 34 -7.26 4.71 -6.80
N VAL A 35 -6.55 4.26 -7.84
CA VAL A 35 -5.70 3.07 -7.75
C VAL A 35 -4.58 3.28 -6.72
N SER A 36 -3.90 4.43 -6.75
CA SER A 36 -2.86 4.77 -5.75
C SER A 36 -3.41 4.70 -4.33
N ARG A 37 -4.54 5.36 -4.06
CA ARG A 37 -5.22 5.36 -2.76
C ARG A 37 -5.56 3.95 -2.31
N ARG A 38 -6.09 3.11 -3.20
CA ARG A 38 -6.50 1.73 -2.86
C ARG A 38 -5.30 0.82 -2.58
N ILE A 39 -4.18 1.03 -3.27
CA ILE A 39 -2.94 0.30 -2.99
C ILE A 39 -2.41 0.65 -1.61
N GLU A 40 -2.42 1.93 -1.22
CA GLU A 40 -2.03 2.36 0.13
C GLU A 40 -2.91 1.70 1.21
N GLU A 41 -4.24 1.70 1.03
CA GLU A 41 -5.15 1.03 1.96
C GLU A 41 -4.86 -0.47 2.09
N LEU A 42 -4.58 -1.15 0.98
CA LEU A 42 -4.25 -2.57 0.99
C LEU A 42 -2.90 -2.84 1.68
N LYS A 43 -1.88 -1.98 1.47
CA LYS A 43 -0.60 -2.06 2.17
C LYS A 43 -0.82 -1.98 3.68
N SER A 44 -1.61 -1.02 4.17
CA SER A 44 -1.93 -0.89 5.60
C SER A 44 -2.65 -2.12 6.16
N LEU A 45 -3.65 -2.67 5.45
CA LEU A 45 -4.37 -3.86 5.91
C LEU A 45 -3.47 -5.10 5.99
N ILE A 46 -2.53 -5.24 5.04
CA ILE A 46 -1.55 -6.33 5.04
C ILE A 46 -0.59 -6.19 6.23
N GLU A 47 -0.10 -4.98 6.50
CA GLU A 47 0.78 -4.71 7.64
C GLU A 47 0.09 -5.01 8.98
N GLU A 48 -1.19 -4.67 9.12
CA GLU A 48 -2.00 -5.01 10.29
C GLU A 48 -2.19 -6.52 10.46
N ALA A 49 -2.49 -7.23 9.36
CA ALA A 49 -2.68 -8.68 9.37
C ALA A 49 -1.39 -9.46 9.72
N GLN A 50 -0.22 -8.89 9.41
CA GLN A 50 1.08 -9.49 9.74
C GLN A 50 1.54 -9.22 11.17
N ARG A 51 0.86 -8.35 11.92
CA ARG A 51 1.25 -8.01 13.29
C ARG A 51 1.01 -9.22 14.22
N PRO A 52 2.01 -9.68 14.98
CA PRO A 52 1.82 -10.77 15.93
C PRO A 52 0.80 -10.38 17.00
N PRO A 53 -0.02 -11.34 17.49
CA PRO A 53 -0.97 -11.07 18.57
C PRO A 53 -0.23 -10.64 19.84
N GLN A 54 -0.64 -9.52 20.43
CA GLN A 54 0.06 -8.87 21.56
C GLN A 54 -0.07 -9.61 22.92
N ASN A 55 -0.65 -10.81 22.98
CA ASN A 55 -1.13 -11.41 24.23
C ASN A 55 -0.57 -12.81 24.56
N GLU A 56 0.75 -13.03 24.48
CA GLU A 56 1.36 -14.27 25.04
C GLU A 56 2.42 -14.04 26.13
N GLU A 57 2.97 -12.83 26.30
CA GLU A 57 4.03 -12.59 27.31
C GLU A 57 3.53 -12.44 28.76
N THR A 58 2.22 -12.44 29.02
CA THR A 58 1.69 -12.20 30.39
C THR A 58 1.55 -13.48 31.24
N VAL A 59 1.65 -14.68 30.67
CA VAL A 59 1.36 -15.93 31.42
C VAL A 59 2.60 -16.55 32.08
N LEU A 60 3.81 -16.30 31.57
CA LEU A 60 5.04 -16.92 32.10
C LEU A 60 5.62 -16.22 33.35
N ASN A 61 5.34 -14.93 33.57
CA ASN A 61 5.85 -14.18 34.73
C ASN A 61 4.96 -14.23 35.98
N LYS A 62 3.90 -15.06 35.98
CA LYS A 62 3.00 -15.26 37.14
C LYS A 62 3.18 -16.60 37.86
N ILE A 63 4.16 -17.43 37.45
CA ILE A 63 4.42 -18.76 38.05
C ILE A 63 5.83 -18.83 38.69
N GLN A 64 6.40 -17.70 39.11
CA GLN A 64 7.60 -17.66 39.96
C GLN A 64 7.29 -17.02 41.31
#